data_AF-A0A9D6TAH2-F1
#
_entry.id   AF-A0A9D6TAH2-F1
#
_cell.length_a   1.000
_cell.length_b   1.000
_cell.length_c   1.000
_cell.angle_alpha   90.00
_cell.angle_beta   90.00
_cell.angle_gamma   90.00
#
_symmetry.space_group_name_H-M   'P 1'
#
loop_
_entity.id
_entity.type
_entity.pdbx_description
1 polymer ?
#
loop_
_entity_poly.entity_id
_entity_poly.type
_entity_poly.pdbx_seq_one_letter_code
_entity_poly.pdbx_strand_id
1 'polypeptide(L)'
;MYVTEILERCASLESRTATVYRHLAERAHADPQTARLWRELALEQETHADVLRRELRSFEDDDDSGAFLPEYSERLEHLERTLHVLETRAASAQTLDDALATAVALEQSELEDIYDDVLLQSQPAFKLISERIEAALNAAPAGTHTNSQLPPNRTPRR
;
A
#
# COMPACT_ATOMS: atom_id res chain seq x y z
N MET A 1 0.58 -11.65 -0.75
CA MET A 1 1.94 -11.13 -0.59
C MET A 1 2.06 -10.68 0.85
N TYR A 2 3.18 -10.92 1.52
CA TYR A 2 3.38 -10.49 2.89
C TYR A 2 3.70 -8.99 2.96
N VAL A 3 3.48 -8.36 4.11
CA VAL A 3 3.77 -6.91 4.31
C VAL A 3 5.23 -6.60 4.02
N THR A 4 6.17 -7.45 4.43
CA THR A 4 7.59 -7.28 4.14
C THR A 4 7.88 -7.24 2.63
N GLU A 5 7.29 -8.15 1.85
CA GLU A 5 7.40 -8.17 0.39
C GLU A 5 6.80 -6.90 -0.24
N ILE A 6 5.70 -6.38 0.32
CA ILE A 6 5.07 -5.14 -0.16
C ILE A 6 5.99 -3.94 0.13
N LEU A 7 6.51 -3.82 1.34
CA LEU A 7 7.42 -2.74 1.74
C LEU A 7 8.70 -2.73 0.89
N GLU A 8 9.27 -3.91 0.63
CA GLU A 8 10.44 -4.04 -0.25
C GLU A 8 10.15 -3.50 -1.65
N ARG A 9 9.03 -3.91 -2.25
CA ARG A 9 8.65 -3.48 -3.61
C ARG A 9 8.32 -1.99 -3.66
N CYS A 10 7.61 -1.45 -2.68
CA CYS A 10 7.36 -0.01 -2.58
C CYS A 10 8.67 0.77 -2.44
N ALA A 11 9.61 0.33 -1.59
CA ALA A 11 10.91 1.00 -1.44
C ALA A 11 11.71 1.02 -2.76
N SER A 12 11.61 -0.06 -3.54
CA SER A 12 12.20 -0.16 -4.88
C SER A 12 11.55 0.81 -5.86
N LEU A 13 10.21 0.91 -5.88
CA LEU A 13 9.46 1.86 -6.71
C LEU A 13 9.88 3.30 -6.42
N GLU A 14 9.92 3.70 -5.14
CA GLU A 14 10.31 5.06 -4.75
C GLU A 14 11.74 5.40 -5.17
N SER A 15 12.67 4.45 -5.00
CA SER A 15 14.07 4.64 -5.41
C SER A 15 14.21 4.81 -6.93
N ARG A 16 13.38 4.12 -7.70
CA ARG A 16 13.34 4.23 -9.16
C ARG A 16 12.73 5.56 -9.58
N THR A 17 11.65 6.02 -8.93
CA THR A 17 11.08 7.35 -9.14
C THR A 17 12.11 8.45 -8.84
N ALA A 18 12.85 8.35 -7.74
CA ALA A 18 13.95 9.27 -7.43
C ALA A 18 15.00 9.31 -8.55
N THR A 19 15.36 8.16 -9.11
CA THR A 19 16.31 8.04 -10.22
C THR A 19 15.81 8.77 -11.46
N VAL A 20 14.51 8.69 -11.76
CA VAL A 20 13.90 9.47 -12.85
C VAL A 20 14.08 10.96 -12.62
N TYR A 21 13.79 11.46 -11.43
CA TYR A 21 13.96 12.88 -11.11
C TYR A 21 15.41 13.34 -11.14
N ARG A 22 16.36 12.52 -10.67
CA ARG A 22 17.80 12.79 -10.82
C ARG A 22 18.18 12.95 -12.30
N HIS A 23 17.69 12.07 -13.16
CA HIS A 23 17.96 12.14 -14.60
C HIS A 23 17.38 13.40 -15.24
N LEU A 24 16.15 13.78 -14.90
CA LEU A 24 15.54 15.03 -15.38
C LEU A 24 16.32 16.26 -14.90
N ALA A 25 16.85 16.25 -13.67
CA ALA A 25 17.69 17.33 -13.14
C ALA A 25 19.00 17.50 -13.92
N GLU A 26 19.65 16.41 -14.33
CA GLU A 26 20.87 16.44 -15.15
C GLU A 26 20.62 17.05 -16.53
N ARG A 27 19.49 16.70 -17.14
CA ARG A 27 19.09 17.23 -18.45
C ARG A 27 18.75 18.72 -18.39
N ALA A 28 18.19 19.20 -17.28
CA ALA A 28 17.83 20.59 -17.06
C ALA A 28 19.00 21.52 -16.71
N HIS A 29 20.27 21.13 -16.93
CA HIS A 29 21.46 21.92 -16.54
C HIS A 29 21.49 23.37 -17.04
N ALA A 30 20.82 23.68 -18.15
CA ALA A 30 20.71 25.03 -18.70
C ALA A 30 19.73 25.93 -17.92
N ASP A 31 18.85 25.35 -17.10
CA ASP A 31 17.91 26.05 -16.23
C ASP A 31 18.09 25.59 -14.77
N PRO A 32 18.82 26.36 -13.95
CA PRO A 32 19.09 26.03 -12.56
C PRO A 32 17.85 25.89 -11.68
N GLN A 33 16.75 26.60 -12.00
CA GLN A 33 15.52 26.52 -11.20
C GLN A 33 14.81 25.19 -11.46
N THR A 34 14.66 24.81 -12.73
CA THR A 34 14.11 23.50 -13.11
C THR A 34 14.98 22.36 -12.59
N ALA A 35 16.30 22.44 -12.72
CA ALA A 35 17.21 21.43 -12.18
C ALA A 35 17.11 21.31 -10.65
N ARG A 36 16.86 22.42 -9.94
CA ARG A 36 16.65 22.41 -8.49
C ARG A 36 15.34 21.71 -8.12
N LEU A 37 14.24 22.03 -8.78
CA LEU A 37 12.95 21.36 -8.55
C LEU A 37 13.07 19.84 -8.67
N TRP A 38 13.69 19.36 -9.75
CA TRP A 38 13.88 17.92 -9.94
C TRP A 38 14.75 17.27 -8.86
N ARG A 39 15.77 17.98 -8.33
CA ARG A 39 16.56 17.46 -7.20
C ARG A 39 15.78 17.43 -5.89
N GLU A 40 14.90 18.39 -5.67
CA GLU A 40 14.03 18.42 -4.48
C GLU A 40 13.05 17.23 -4.52
N LEU A 41 12.40 16.99 -5.66
CA LEU A 41 11.53 15.81 -5.84
C LEU A 41 12.31 14.49 -5.72
N ALA A 42 13.51 14.39 -6.30
CA ALA A 42 14.34 13.20 -6.13
C ALA A 42 14.66 12.91 -4.65
N LEU A 43 14.96 13.94 -3.87
CA LEU A 43 15.26 13.81 -2.44
C LEU A 43 14.04 13.37 -1.63
N GLU A 44 12.86 13.86 -2.00
CA GLU A 44 11.59 13.44 -1.39
C GLU A 44 11.36 11.93 -1.59
N GLN A 45 11.48 11.44 -2.82
CA GLN A 45 11.31 10.02 -3.10
C GLN A 45 12.42 9.13 -2.49
N GLU A 46 13.65 9.64 -2.40
CA GLU A 46 14.73 8.98 -1.63
C GLU A 46 14.35 8.86 -0.14
N THR A 47 13.73 9.89 0.43
CA THR A 47 13.26 9.90 1.82
C THR A 47 12.15 8.89 2.03
N HIS A 48 11.18 8.79 1.11
CA HIS A 48 10.12 7.78 1.16
C HIS A 48 10.68 6.36 1.11
N ALA A 49 11.60 6.08 0.17
CA ALA A 49 12.27 4.79 0.09
C ALA A 49 13.00 4.43 1.40
N ASP A 50 13.64 5.40 2.04
CA ASP A 50 14.35 5.19 3.30
C ASP A 50 13.41 4.93 4.48
N VAL A 51 12.25 5.57 4.53
CA VAL A 51 11.20 5.27 5.52
C VAL A 51 10.69 3.84 5.32
N LEU A 52 10.33 3.47 4.10
CA LEU A 52 9.86 2.12 3.76
C LEU A 52 10.88 1.04 4.15
N ARG A 53 12.17 1.27 3.90
CA ARG A 53 13.24 0.35 4.33
C ARG A 53 13.40 0.27 5.85
N ARG A 54 13.13 1.34 6.59
CA ARG A 54 13.17 1.32 8.07
C ARG A 54 12.02 0.50 8.61
N GLU A 55 10.83 0.64 8.03
CA GLU A 55 9.68 -0.20 8.38
C GLU A 55 9.93 -1.66 7.99
N LEU A 56 10.49 -1.94 6.82
CA LEU A 56 10.86 -3.31 6.46
C LEU A 56 11.82 -3.93 7.49
N ARG A 57 12.85 -3.19 7.89
CA ARG A 57 13.81 -3.67 8.90
C ARG A 57 13.17 -3.92 10.26
N SER A 58 12.16 -3.17 10.67
CA SER A 58 11.50 -3.41 11.96
C SER A 58 10.77 -4.76 11.97
N PHE A 59 10.13 -5.12 10.86
CA PHE A 59 9.54 -6.45 10.66
C PHE A 59 10.60 -7.56 10.63
N GLU A 60 11.70 -7.36 9.91
CA GLU A 60 12.81 -8.33 9.83
C GLU A 60 13.49 -8.57 11.19
N ASP A 61 13.70 -7.50 11.99
CA ASP A 61 14.30 -7.59 13.33
C ASP A 61 13.42 -8.39 14.30
N ASP A 62 12.10 -8.38 14.09
CA ASP A 62 11.11 -9.11 14.88
C ASP A 62 10.82 -10.54 14.36
N ASP A 63 11.48 -10.98 13.28
CA ASP A 63 11.20 -12.24 12.55
C ASP A 63 9.71 -12.36 12.14
N ASP A 64 9.09 -11.22 11.82
CA ASP A 64 7.69 -11.11 11.41
C ASP A 64 7.59 -10.71 9.93
N SER A 65 6.87 -11.50 9.13
CA SER A 65 6.57 -11.15 7.74
C SER A 65 5.37 -10.20 7.61
N GLY A 66 4.65 -9.97 8.70
CA GLY A 66 3.40 -9.23 8.75
C GLY A 66 2.23 -10.00 8.14
N ALA A 67 1.13 -9.29 7.91
CA ALA A 67 -0.09 -9.88 7.36
C ALA A 67 0.10 -10.34 5.90
N PHE A 68 -0.61 -11.41 5.52
CA PHE A 68 -0.69 -11.83 4.13
C PHE A 68 -1.82 -11.08 3.42
N LEU A 69 -1.46 -10.25 2.46
CA LEU A 69 -2.35 -9.38 1.68
C LEU A 69 -2.24 -9.73 0.18
N PRO A 70 -3.03 -10.69 -0.34
CA PRO A 70 -2.92 -11.17 -1.72
C PRO A 70 -3.30 -10.14 -2.79
N GLU A 71 -4.21 -9.22 -2.48
CA GLU A 71 -4.72 -8.19 -3.39
C GLU A 71 -3.66 -7.20 -3.89
N TYR A 72 -2.56 -7.04 -3.15
CA TYR A 72 -1.47 -6.13 -3.54
C TYR A 72 -0.56 -6.67 -4.62
N SER A 73 -0.56 -7.99 -4.88
CA SER A 73 0.33 -8.57 -5.90
C SER A 73 0.09 -7.94 -7.27
N GLU A 74 -1.18 -7.94 -7.71
CA GLU A 74 -1.56 -7.40 -9.01
C GLU A 74 -1.43 -5.87 -9.06
N ARG A 75 -1.78 -5.17 -7.98
CA ARG A 75 -1.64 -3.70 -7.87
C ARG A 75 -0.18 -3.27 -8.01
N LEU A 76 0.73 -3.90 -7.28
CA LEU A 76 2.17 -3.59 -7.34
C LEU A 76 2.78 -3.96 -8.69
N GLU A 77 2.40 -5.10 -9.28
CA GLU A 77 2.83 -5.44 -10.63
C GLU A 77 2.35 -4.43 -11.68
N HIS A 78 1.14 -3.89 -11.52
CA HIS A 78 0.64 -2.82 -12.37
C HIS A 78 1.47 -1.55 -12.21
N LEU A 79 1.76 -1.13 -10.98
CA LEU A 79 2.60 0.03 -10.72
C LEU A 79 4.01 -0.13 -11.27
N GLU A 80 4.65 -1.29 -11.11
CA GLU A 80 5.98 -1.55 -11.66
C GLU A 80 6.02 -1.42 -13.19
N ARG A 81 4.99 -1.92 -13.88
CA ARG A 81 4.84 -1.76 -15.33
C ARG A 81 4.63 -0.29 -15.72
N THR A 82 3.76 0.41 -14.99
CA THR A 82 3.49 1.84 -15.23
C THR A 82 4.76 2.66 -15.03
N LEU A 83 5.49 2.44 -13.93
CA LEU A 83 6.77 3.10 -13.66
C LEU A 83 7.78 2.80 -14.77
N HIS A 84 7.88 1.56 -15.25
CA HIS A 84 8.78 1.22 -16.34
C HIS A 84 8.49 2.02 -17.64
N VAL A 85 7.21 2.22 -17.96
CA VAL A 85 6.80 3.06 -19.09
C VAL A 85 7.21 4.52 -18.85
N LEU A 86 7.01 5.03 -17.63
CA LEU A 86 7.34 6.41 -17.27
C LEU A 86 8.85 6.65 -17.25
N GLU A 87 9.66 5.70 -16.78
CA GLU A 87 11.13 5.74 -16.88
C GLU A 87 11.58 5.90 -18.34
N THR A 88 10.99 5.11 -19.24
CA THR A 88 11.29 5.18 -20.68
C THR A 88 10.88 6.53 -21.29
N ARG A 89 9.73 7.06 -20.88
CA ARG A 89 9.26 8.41 -21.29
C ARG A 89 10.19 9.51 -20.77
N ALA A 90 10.61 9.46 -19.51
CA ALA A 90 11.55 10.42 -18.94
C ALA A 90 12.91 10.41 -19.68
N ALA A 91 13.44 9.22 -19.98
CA ALA A 91 14.70 9.08 -20.69
C ALA A 91 14.66 9.66 -22.12
N SER A 92 13.48 9.64 -22.74
CA SER A 92 13.26 10.14 -24.10
C SER A 92 12.73 11.58 -24.17
N ALA A 93 12.38 12.20 -23.05
CA ALA A 93 11.83 13.55 -22.98
C ALA A 93 12.78 14.59 -23.60
N GLN A 94 12.30 15.31 -24.62
CA GLN A 94 13.11 16.32 -25.33
C GLN A 94 12.79 17.74 -24.87
N THR A 95 11.59 17.95 -24.33
CA THR A 95 11.10 19.26 -23.89
C THR A 95 10.80 19.27 -22.39
N LEU A 96 10.70 20.48 -21.82
CA LEU A 96 10.26 20.65 -20.44
C LEU A 96 8.83 20.13 -20.25
N ASP A 97 7.95 20.33 -21.24
CA ASP A 97 6.58 19.84 -21.18
C ASP A 97 6.52 18.30 -21.14
N ASP A 98 7.38 17.61 -21.90
CA ASP A 98 7.47 16.14 -21.83
C ASP A 98 7.93 15.65 -20.44
N ALA A 99 8.89 16.37 -19.84
CA ALA A 99 9.41 16.08 -18.51
C ALA A 99 8.34 16.32 -17.43
N LEU A 100 7.63 17.45 -17.48
CA LEU A 100 6.54 17.77 -16.57
C LEU A 100 5.37 16.80 -16.72
N ALA A 101 5.00 16.42 -17.94
CA ALA A 101 3.95 15.44 -18.18
C ALA A 101 4.32 14.05 -17.62
N THR A 102 5.60 13.69 -17.65
CA THR A 102 6.10 12.46 -17.02
C THR A 102 6.05 12.56 -15.50
N ALA A 103 6.50 13.68 -14.93
CA ALA A 103 6.45 13.93 -13.49
C ALA A 103 5.02 13.89 -12.93
N VAL A 104 4.08 14.59 -13.57
CA VAL A 104 2.67 14.55 -13.18
C VAL A 104 2.11 13.13 -13.21
N ALA A 105 2.49 12.33 -14.22
CA ALA A 105 2.05 10.94 -14.30
C ALA A 105 2.69 10.03 -13.24
N LEU A 106 3.89 10.35 -12.74
CA LEU A 106 4.51 9.66 -11.60
C LEU A 106 3.78 9.98 -10.30
N GLU A 107 3.52 11.26 -10.03
CA GLU A 107 2.80 11.71 -8.83
C GLU A 107 1.33 11.27 -8.82
N GLN A 108 0.74 10.97 -9.97
CA GLN A 108 -0.61 10.42 -10.10
C GLN A 108 -0.65 8.89 -10.02
N SER A 109 0.49 8.23 -9.83
CA SER A 109 0.50 6.78 -9.61
C SER A 109 -0.04 6.45 -8.22
N GLU A 110 -0.73 5.32 -8.08
CA GLU A 110 -1.35 4.88 -6.82
C GLU A 110 -0.31 4.42 -5.76
N LEU A 111 0.95 4.85 -5.85
CA LEU A 111 2.02 4.39 -4.96
C LEU A 111 1.82 4.87 -3.52
N GLU A 112 1.48 6.15 -3.34
CA GLU A 112 1.16 6.73 -2.04
C GLU A 112 -0.09 6.06 -1.43
N ASP A 113 -1.13 5.83 -2.24
CA ASP A 113 -2.37 5.17 -1.79
C ASP A 113 -2.11 3.75 -1.28
N ILE A 114 -1.25 2.97 -1.97
CA ILE A 114 -0.86 1.63 -1.52
C ILE A 114 -0.11 1.68 -0.20
N TYR A 115 0.80 2.64 -0.03
CA TYR A 115 1.55 2.77 1.21
C TYR A 115 0.65 3.11 2.40
N ASP A 116 -0.24 4.07 2.23
CA ASP A 116 -1.21 4.45 3.26
C ASP A 116 -2.14 3.28 3.63
N ASP A 117 -2.62 2.53 2.63
CA ASP A 117 -3.43 1.33 2.85
C ASP A 117 -2.67 0.27 3.68
N VAL A 118 -1.41 0.01 3.34
CA VAL A 118 -0.56 -1.00 3.99
C VAL A 118 -0.19 -0.58 5.41
N LEU A 119 0.17 0.68 5.64
CA LEU A 119 0.42 1.23 6.97
C LEU A 119 -0.83 1.17 7.86
N LEU A 120 -2.01 1.43 7.29
CA LEU A 120 -3.24 1.35 8.06
C LEU A 120 -3.54 -0.10 8.45
N GLN A 121 -3.32 -1.05 7.55
CA GLN A 121 -3.59 -2.47 7.78
C GLN A 121 -2.54 -3.15 8.68
N SER A 122 -1.31 -2.65 8.71
CA SER A 122 -0.23 -3.19 9.56
C SER A 122 -0.29 -2.73 11.02
N GLN A 123 -1.13 -1.72 11.34
CA GLN A 123 -1.26 -1.21 12.70
C GLN A 123 -1.85 -2.26 13.67
N PRO A 124 -1.26 -2.44 14.87
CA PRO A 124 -1.75 -3.39 15.87
C PRO A 124 -3.21 -3.16 16.27
N ALA A 125 -3.66 -1.90 16.29
CA ALA A 125 -5.03 -1.54 16.59
C ALA A 125 -6.01 -2.02 15.51
N PHE A 126 -5.62 -1.94 14.22
CA PHE A 126 -6.43 -2.43 13.11
C PHE A 126 -6.54 -3.96 13.15
N LYS A 127 -5.42 -4.65 13.35
CA LYS A 127 -5.39 -6.11 13.53
C LYS A 127 -6.34 -6.57 14.66
N LEU A 128 -6.29 -5.90 15.81
CA LEU A 128 -7.11 -6.23 16.98
C LEU A 128 -8.61 -5.94 16.78
N ILE A 129 -8.95 -4.94 15.97
CA ILE A 129 -10.34 -4.66 15.56
C ILE A 129 -10.83 -5.71 14.57
N SER A 130 -10.03 -6.04 13.56
CA SER A 130 -10.36 -7.06 12.56
C SER A 130 -10.59 -8.44 13.20
N GLU A 131 -9.69 -8.87 14.09
CA GLU A 131 -9.84 -10.12 14.85
C GLU A 131 -11.14 -10.16 15.67
N ARG A 132 -11.54 -9.03 16.28
CA ARG A 132 -12.80 -8.94 17.04
C ARG A 132 -14.03 -8.98 16.16
N ILE A 133 -13.98 -8.36 14.99
CA ILE A 133 -15.08 -8.40 14.01
C ILE A 133 -15.23 -9.81 13.44
N GLU A 134 -14.14 -10.45 13.04
CA GLU A 134 -14.15 -11.84 12.57
C GLU A 134 -14.65 -12.81 13.64
N ALA A 135 -14.20 -12.66 14.88
CA ALA A 135 -14.70 -13.45 16.00
C ALA A 135 -16.21 -13.26 16.21
N ALA A 136 -16.72 -12.03 16.08
CA ALA A 136 -18.15 -11.74 16.20
C ALA A 136 -18.98 -12.31 15.04
N LEU A 137 -18.46 -12.27 13.81
CA LEU A 137 -19.11 -12.84 12.63
C LEU A 137 -19.14 -14.37 12.67
N ASN A 138 -18.05 -15.00 13.13
CA ASN A 138 -17.96 -16.45 13.29
C ASN A 138 -18.72 -16.98 14.52
N ALA A 139 -19.04 -16.12 15.49
CA ALA A 139 -19.83 -16.46 16.66
C ALA A 139 -21.36 -16.40 16.43
N ALA A 140 -21.84 -16.13 15.20
CA ALA A 140 -23.26 -16.15 14.90
C ALA A 140 -23.87 -17.55 15.19
N PRO A 141 -24.96 -17.66 15.98
CA PRO A 141 -25.29 -18.89 16.69
C PRO A 141 -25.96 -19.95 15.82
N ALA A 142 -25.50 -21.19 16.00
CA ALA A 142 -26.29 -22.37 15.68
C ALA A 142 -27.54 -22.44 16.58
N GLY A 143 -28.71 -22.36 15.96
CA GLY A 143 -29.93 -23.01 16.44
C GLY A 143 -30.81 -22.23 17.43
N THR A 144 -31.86 -21.59 16.91
CA THR A 144 -33.12 -21.40 17.64
C THR A 144 -34.10 -22.50 17.23
N HIS A 145 -33.86 -23.74 17.69
CA HIS A 145 -34.92 -24.74 17.75
C HIS A 145 -35.66 -24.58 19.08
N THR A 146 -36.70 -23.74 19.09
CA THR A 146 -37.68 -23.75 20.19
C THR A 146 -38.57 -24.98 20.04
N ASN A 147 -38.19 -26.02 20.79
CA ASN A 147 -38.97 -27.24 21.02
C ASN A 147 -40.20 -26.89 21.87
N SER A 148 -41.36 -26.67 21.23
CA SER A 148 -42.65 -26.51 21.93
C SER A 148 -43.15 -27.88 22.39
N GLN A 149 -42.74 -28.31 23.58
CA GLN A 149 -43.44 -29.34 24.34
C GLN A 149 -44.33 -28.67 25.41
N LEU A 150 -45.64 -28.67 25.18
CA LEU A 150 -46.64 -28.36 26.20
C LEU A 150 -46.70 -29.49 27.25
N PRO A 151 -46.75 -29.19 28.55
CA PRO A 151 -47.12 -30.17 29.57
C PRO A 151 -48.66 -30.37 29.67
N PRO A 152 -49.12 -31.53 30.18
CA PRO A 152 -50.51 -31.98 30.06
C PRO A 152 -51.44 -31.30 31.06
N ASN A 153 -52.60 -30.85 30.56
CA ASN A 153 -53.66 -30.24 31.37
C ASN A 153 -54.46 -31.33 32.10
N ARG A 154 -54.30 -31.42 33.42
CA ARG A 154 -55.12 -32.27 34.29
C ARG A 154 -56.39 -31.52 34.69
N THR A 155 -57.55 -32.08 34.36
CA THR A 155 -58.85 -31.71 34.95
C THR A 155 -58.89 -32.07 36.44
N PRO A 156 -59.73 -31.37 37.22
CA PRO A 156 -60.75 -32.11 37.95
C PRO A 156 -62.15 -31.49 37.92
N ARG A 157 -63.10 -32.40 38.06
CA ARG A 157 -64.56 -32.26 38.24
C ARG A 157 -64.98 -31.22 39.28
N ARG A 158 -66.11 -30.55 39.01
CA ARG A 158 -67.33 -30.60 39.84
C ARG A 158 -68.55 -30.36 38.98
#